data_AF-A0A7C6UQI8-F1
#
_entry.id   AF-A0A7C6UQI8-F1
#
_cell.length_a   1.000
_cell.length_b   1.000
_cell.length_c   1.000
_cell.angle_alpha   90.00
_cell.angle_beta   90.00
_cell.angle_gamma   90.00
#
_symmetry.space_group_name_H-M   'P 1'
#
loop_
_entity.id
_entity.type
_entity.pdbx_description
1 polymer ?
#
loop_
_entity_poly.entity_id
_entity_poly.type
_entity_poly.pdbx_seq_one_letter_code
_entity_poly.pdbx_strand_id
1 'polypeptide(L)' 'MNLTPQVVWRIFVTTGSVNAYLLYKKLVELTKNALR' A
#
# COMPACT_ATOMS: atom_id res chain seq x y z
N MET A 1 -0.85 14.97 -0.32
CA MET A 1 -1.29 13.76 0.42
C MET A 1 -0.17 12.76 0.40
N ASN A 2 0.36 12.34 1.56
CA ASN A 2 1.38 11.28 1.59
C ASN A 2 0.71 9.94 1.35
N LEU A 3 1.14 9.24 0.31
CA LEU A 3 0.61 7.94 -0.09
C LEU A 3 1.19 6.87 0.85
N THR A 4 0.50 6.58 1.95
CA THR A 4 0.94 5.59 2.94
C THR A 4 0.34 4.21 2.64
N PRO A 5 0.97 3.11 3.09
CA PRO A 5 0.42 1.76 2.94
C PRO A 5 -1.03 1.67 3.47
N GLN A 6 -1.35 2.37 4.56
CA GLN A 6 -2.67 2.40 5.18
C GLN A 6 -3.74 3.03 4.27
N VAL A 7 -3.38 4.10 3.56
CA VAL A 7 -4.28 4.76 2.60
C VAL A 7 -4.54 3.84 1.40
N VAL A 8 -3.49 3.21 0.87
CA VAL A 8 -3.62 2.29 -0.27
C VAL A 8 -4.42 1.03 0.10
N TRP A 9 -4.25 0.52 1.32
CA TRP A 9 -5.08 -0.58 1.83
C TRP A 9 -6.57 -0.21 1.87
N ARG A 10 -6.90 0.99 2.36
CA ARG A 10 -8.29 1.48 2.33
C ARG A 10 -8.85 1.57 0.92
N ILE A 11 -8.07 2.01 -0.05
CA ILE A 11 -8.49 2.05 -1.47
C ILE A 11 -8.77 0.63 -1.96
N PHE A 12 -7.91 -0.34 -1.67
CA PHE A 12 -8.15 -1.73 -2.05
C PHE A 12 -9.46 -2.28 -1.44
N VAL A 13 -9.67 -2.11 -0.14
CA VAL A 13 -10.87 -2.61 0.56
C VAL A 13 -12.15 -1.97 0.02
N THR A 14 -12.11 -0.69 -0.38
CA THR A 14 -13.28 0.04 -0.87
C THR A 14 -13.58 -0.19 -2.34
N THR A 15 -12.56 -0.44 -3.16
CA THR A 15 -12.71 -0.54 -4.63
C THR A 15 -12.57 -1.97 -5.16
N GLY A 16 -12.02 -2.88 -4.38
CA GLY A 16 -11.62 -4.22 -4.84
C GLY A 16 -10.49 -4.20 -5.88
N SER A 17 -9.84 -3.04 -6.10
CA SER A 17 -8.84 -2.90 -7.17
C SER A 17 -7.57 -3.70 -6.89
N VAL A 18 -7.29 -4.69 -7.72
CA VAL A 18 -6.05 -5.50 -7.66
C VAL A 18 -4.80 -4.62 -7.74
N ASN A 19 -4.84 -3.53 -8.51
CA ASN A 19 -3.72 -2.59 -8.62
C ASN A 19 -3.42 -1.90 -7.27
N ALA A 20 -4.44 -1.57 -6.49
CA ALA A 20 -4.26 -1.01 -5.15
C ALA A 20 -3.62 -2.05 -4.21
N TYR A 21 -4.00 -3.32 -4.30
CA TYR A 21 -3.35 -4.38 -3.51
C TYR A 21 -1.87 -4.57 -3.86
N LEU A 22 -1.53 -4.58 -5.15
CA LEU A 22 -0.13 -4.68 -5.61
C LEU A 22 0.70 -3.48 -5.14
N LEU A 23 0.13 -2.28 -5.18
CA LEU A 23 0.77 -1.07 -4.69
C LEU A 23 0.98 -1.10 -3.17
N TYR A 24 -0.02 -1.56 -2.41
CA TYR A 24 0.10 -1.78 -0.97
C TYR A 24 1.27 -2.71 -0.65
N LYS A 25 1.37 -3.86 -1.34
CA LYS A 25 2.47 -4.82 -1.15
C LYS A 25 3.84 -4.19 -1.37
N LYS A 26 4.02 -3.44 -2.47
CA LYS A 26 5.29 -2.73 -2.75
C LYS A 26 5.63 -1.70 -1.68
N LEU A 27 4.66 -0.91 -1.24
CA LEU A 27 4.90 0.09 -0.20
C LEU A 27 5.27 -0.54 1.15
N VAL A 28 4.64 -1.67 1.51
CA VAL A 28 5.00 -2.42 2.72
C VAL A 28 6.42 -2.96 2.65
N GLU A 29 6.84 -3.51 1.50
CA GLU A 29 8.21 -4.00 1.31
C GLU A 29 9.25 -2.88 1.41
N LEU A 30 8.99 -1.74 0.76
CA LEU A 30 9.85 -0.55 0.86
C LEU A 30 9.95 -0.04 2.31
N THR A 31 8.83 0.00 3.03
CA THR A 31 8.81 0.45 4.43
C THR A 31 9.60 -0.49 5.33
N LYS A 32 9.53 -1.81 5.10
CA LYS A 32 10.31 -2.81 5.86
C LYS A 32 11.81 -2.71 5.57
N ASN A 33 12.19 -2.45 4.32
CA ASN A 33 13.60 -2.29 3.94
C ASN A 33 14.18 -0.96 4.43
N ALA A 34 13.36 0.10 4.55
CA ALA A 34 13.82 1.39 5.08
C ALA A 34 14.05 1.39 6.61
N LEU A 35 13.50 0.39 7.33
CA LEU A 35 13.65 0.20 8.77
C LEU A 35 14.77 -0.78 9.15
N ARG A 36 15.51 -1.31 8.16
CA ARG A 36 16.59 -2.28 8.34
C ARG A 36 17.94 -1.63 8.06
#